data_AF-A0A2H1WUT4-F1
#
_entry.id   AF-A0A2H1WUT4-F1
#
_cell.length_a   1.000
_cell.length_b   1.000
_cell.length_c   1.000
_cell.angle_alpha   90.00
_cell.angle_beta   90.00
_cell.angle_gamma   90.00
#
_symmetry.space_group_name_H-M   'P 1'
#
loop_
_entity.id
_entity.type
_entity.pdbx_description
1 polymer ?
#
loop_
_entity_poly.entity_id
_entity_poly.type
_entity_poly.pdbx_seq_one_letter_code
_entity_poly.pdbx_strand_id
1 'polypeptide(L)'
;MGAADIICSTLGKAVSGAAGGYTTGPKELITLLRNVSRPYLFSNAPPPPVVCASLKSLDLVEHSGELRQRLRENTRAFREGLKSAGLTVAGDDHPICPVMVGEAPLAVELASNMLKRGIYVVAFSYPVVPKGAARVRVQLSAAHTQEDVARAVQAFADVAREIGIVKAKDSLVHFTSTAYKWPLLTEGLFSHSEGLSMDHHACSMRVGWHVNGPFIQKLYCNIFLLEI
;
A
#
# COMPACT_ATOMS: atom_id res chain seq x y z
N MET A 1 -12.01 11.93 -15.51
CA MET A 1 -12.00 12.59 -14.18
C MET A 1 -11.85 14.09 -14.36
N GLY A 2 -12.70 14.90 -13.71
CA GLY A 2 -12.48 16.35 -13.64
C GLY A 2 -11.22 16.67 -12.84
N ALA A 3 -10.58 17.81 -13.12
CA ALA A 3 -9.45 18.28 -12.32
C ALA A 3 -9.93 18.58 -10.89
N ALA A 4 -9.23 18.08 -9.89
CA ALA A 4 -9.56 18.37 -8.49
C ALA A 4 -9.18 19.82 -8.16
N ASP A 5 -10.09 20.58 -7.54
CA ASP A 5 -9.83 21.97 -7.14
C ASP A 5 -8.89 22.07 -5.93
N ILE A 6 -8.90 21.06 -5.07
CA ILE A 6 -8.13 21.03 -3.82
C ILE A 6 -7.52 19.64 -3.67
N ILE A 7 -6.20 19.57 -3.43
CA ILE A 7 -5.50 18.30 -3.21
C ILE A 7 -4.88 18.33 -1.81
N CYS A 8 -5.35 17.43 -0.95
CA CYS A 8 -4.74 17.17 0.35
C CYS A 8 -3.86 15.92 0.25
N SER A 9 -2.62 15.99 0.71
CA SER A 9 -1.67 14.87 0.59
C SER A 9 -0.72 14.80 1.78
N THR A 10 0.26 13.90 1.73
CA THR A 10 1.21 13.64 2.82
C THR A 10 2.64 13.57 2.31
N LEU A 11 3.57 14.03 3.15
CA LEU A 11 5.03 13.94 2.97
C LEU A 11 5.64 12.73 3.72
N GLY A 12 4.80 11.83 4.25
CA GLY A 12 5.23 10.68 5.05
C GLY A 12 4.98 9.32 4.39
N LYS A 13 4.78 9.26 3.07
CA LYS A 13 4.52 8.02 2.33
C LYS A 13 5.43 7.88 1.11
N ALA A 14 4.84 7.88 -0.09
CA ALA A 14 5.58 7.69 -1.35
C ALA A 14 6.64 8.78 -1.56
N VAL A 15 6.31 10.01 -1.18
CA VAL A 15 7.27 11.08 -0.98
C VAL A 15 7.80 10.95 0.44
N SER A 16 8.99 10.37 0.58
CA SER A 16 9.59 10.00 1.87
C SER A 16 10.30 11.19 2.51
N GLY A 17 9.57 12.30 2.67
CA GLY A 17 10.04 13.52 3.33
C GLY A 17 10.08 13.43 4.85
N ALA A 18 10.09 12.22 5.41
CA ALA A 18 9.90 11.87 6.82
C ALA A 18 8.47 12.08 7.36
N ALA A 19 7.96 13.31 7.40
CA ALA A 19 6.66 13.61 8.02
C ALA A 19 6.04 14.91 7.50
N GLY A 20 4.71 14.97 7.48
CA GLY A 20 3.97 16.19 7.14
C GLY A 20 2.73 15.92 6.28
N GLY A 21 1.86 16.92 6.24
CA GLY A 21 0.71 17.01 5.34
C GLY A 21 0.88 18.15 4.33
N TYR A 22 0.19 18.04 3.22
CA TYR A 22 -0.04 18.97 2.13
C TYR A 22 -1.44 19.50 1.93
N THR A 23 -1.66 20.75 1.53
CA THR A 23 -2.84 21.12 0.76
C THR A 23 -2.44 22.06 -0.37
N THR A 24 -2.92 21.78 -1.59
CA THR A 24 -2.79 22.65 -2.77
C THR A 24 -4.19 23.06 -3.26
N GLY A 25 -4.28 24.20 -3.92
CA GLY A 25 -5.53 24.76 -4.44
C GLY A 25 -5.35 26.22 -4.84
N PRO A 26 -6.44 26.94 -5.16
CA PRO A 26 -6.39 28.35 -5.53
C PRO A 26 -5.71 29.22 -4.47
N LYS A 27 -5.00 30.26 -4.91
CA LYS A 27 -4.24 31.15 -4.02
C LYS A 27 -5.12 31.73 -2.90
N GLU A 28 -6.33 32.14 -3.23
CA GLU A 28 -7.30 32.72 -2.29
C GLU A 28 -7.66 31.72 -1.18
N LEU A 29 -7.81 30.44 -1.53
CA LEU A 29 -8.04 29.37 -0.57
C LEU A 29 -6.82 29.16 0.33
N ILE A 30 -5.61 29.11 -0.24
CA ILE A 30 -4.38 28.92 0.55
C ILE A 30 -4.18 30.10 1.51
N THR A 31 -4.42 31.34 1.06
CA THR A 31 -4.40 32.53 1.91
C THR A 31 -5.43 32.46 3.02
N LEU A 32 -6.67 32.03 2.73
CA LEU A 32 -7.70 31.83 3.75
C LEU A 32 -7.23 30.80 4.79
N LEU A 33 -6.78 29.62 4.35
CA LEU A 33 -6.36 28.53 5.23
C LEU A 33 -5.20 28.95 6.15
N ARG A 34 -4.24 29.75 5.66
CA ARG A 34 -3.16 30.30 6.50
C ARG A 34 -3.68 31.19 7.64
N ASN A 35 -4.81 31.86 7.46
CA ASN A 35 -5.39 32.78 8.44
C ASN A 35 -6.43 32.14 9.37
N VAL A 36 -7.04 31.02 8.98
CA VAL A 36 -8.15 30.40 9.76
C VAL A 36 -7.84 28.99 10.27
N SER A 37 -6.85 28.30 9.71
CA SER A 37 -6.54 26.93 10.08
C SER A 37 -5.82 26.88 11.44
N ARG A 38 -6.56 26.45 12.47
CA ARG A 38 -6.00 26.29 13.83
C ARG A 38 -4.77 25.35 13.86
N PRO A 39 -4.74 24.20 13.17
CA PRO A 39 -3.54 23.35 13.13
C PRO A 39 -2.32 24.02 12.49
N TYR A 40 -2.53 24.98 11.58
CA TYR A 40 -1.45 25.75 10.97
C TYR A 40 -0.95 26.87 11.91
N LEU A 41 -1.87 27.60 12.54
CA LEU A 41 -1.55 28.75 13.40
C LEU A 41 -0.98 28.39 14.77
N PHE A 42 -1.45 27.28 15.36
CA PHE A 42 -1.15 26.91 16.74
C PHE A 42 -0.25 25.67 16.85
N SER A 43 0.55 25.40 15.82
CA SER A 43 1.53 24.31 15.83
C SER A 43 2.89 24.79 15.37
N ASN A 44 3.94 24.09 15.82
CA ASN A 44 5.31 24.38 15.40
C ASN A 44 5.50 24.02 13.93
N ALA A 45 6.25 24.86 13.22
CA ALA A 45 6.68 24.59 11.86
C ALA A 45 7.46 23.25 11.78
N PRO A 46 7.37 22.53 10.64
CA PRO A 46 8.18 21.33 10.44
C PRO A 46 9.67 21.66 10.49
N PRO A 47 10.52 20.78 11.06
CA PRO A 47 11.96 21.01 11.11
C PRO A 47 12.55 21.24 9.70
N PRO A 48 13.46 22.20 9.51
CA PRO A 48 14.06 22.45 8.18
C PRO A 48 14.64 21.20 7.49
N PRO A 49 15.30 20.24 8.18
CA PRO A 49 15.78 19.01 7.53
C PRO A 49 14.67 18.16 6.90
N VAL A 50 13.48 18.12 7.50
CA VAL A 50 12.29 17.40 7.00
C VAL A 50 11.79 18.04 5.71
N VAL A 51 11.79 19.38 5.66
CA VAL A 51 11.41 20.14 4.46
C VAL A 51 12.40 19.89 3.33
N CYS A 52 13.71 19.99 3.59
CA CYS A 52 14.74 19.72 2.58
C CYS A 52 14.66 18.28 2.03
N ALA A 53 14.46 17.28 2.90
CA ALA A 53 14.28 15.89 2.48
C ALA A 53 13.01 15.71 1.64
N SER A 54 11.92 16.39 2.00
CA SER A 54 10.66 16.38 1.24
C SER A 54 10.84 16.94 -0.16
N LEU A 55 11.50 18.10 -0.29
CA LEU A 55 11.79 18.73 -1.59
C LEU A 55 12.63 17.78 -2.46
N LYS A 56 13.73 17.24 -1.91
CA LYS A 56 14.56 16.32 -2.68
C LYS A 56 13.82 15.04 -3.08
N SER A 57 12.95 14.52 -2.22
CA SER A 57 12.12 13.35 -2.54
C SER A 57 11.13 13.65 -3.67
N LEU A 58 10.54 14.85 -3.71
CA LEU A 58 9.65 15.26 -4.80
C LEU A 58 10.40 15.31 -6.13
N ASP A 59 11.59 15.93 -6.14
CA ASP A 59 12.44 15.99 -7.34
C ASP A 59 12.75 14.59 -7.88
N LEU A 60 13.09 13.65 -6.99
CA LEU A 60 13.39 12.26 -7.38
C LEU A 60 12.14 11.55 -7.93
N VAL A 61 10.99 11.73 -7.28
CA VAL A 61 9.74 11.08 -7.68
C VAL A 61 9.26 11.60 -9.04
N GLU A 62 9.40 12.89 -9.31
CA GLU A 62 9.05 13.48 -10.60
C GLU A 62 9.73 12.74 -11.77
N HIS A 63 11.02 12.44 -11.61
CA HIS A 63 11.87 11.80 -12.62
C HIS A 63 11.91 10.26 -12.54
N SER A 64 11.15 9.63 -11.63
CA SER A 64 11.23 8.19 -11.32
C SER A 64 10.36 7.28 -12.21
N GLY A 65 10.38 7.49 -13.53
CA GLY A 65 9.59 6.68 -14.48
C GLY A 65 9.81 5.17 -14.33
N GLU A 66 11.06 4.74 -14.30
CA GLU A 66 11.46 3.33 -14.19
C GLU A 66 11.03 2.70 -12.85
N LEU A 67 11.20 3.40 -11.73
CA LEU A 67 10.79 2.89 -10.41
C LEU A 67 9.27 2.69 -10.34
N ARG A 68 8.49 3.58 -10.93
CA ARG A 68 7.03 3.42 -11.03
C ARG A 68 6.64 2.22 -11.89
N GLN A 69 7.37 1.98 -12.98
CA GLN A 69 7.15 0.81 -13.82
C GLN A 69 7.47 -0.48 -13.06
N ARG A 70 8.64 -0.58 -12.44
CA ARG A 70 9.05 -1.73 -11.63
C ARG A 70 8.06 -2.01 -10.50
N LEU A 71 7.55 -0.97 -9.85
CA LEU A 71 6.50 -1.11 -8.82
C LEU A 71 5.23 -1.75 -9.40
N ARG A 72 4.77 -1.33 -10.59
CA ARG A 72 3.60 -1.90 -11.25
C ARG A 72 3.83 -3.37 -11.62
N GLU A 73 4.99 -3.70 -12.16
CA GLU A 73 5.38 -5.07 -12.52
C GLU A 73 5.42 -5.99 -11.28
N ASN A 74 6.10 -5.56 -10.22
CA ASN A 74 6.15 -6.28 -8.94
C ASN A 74 4.73 -6.49 -8.36
N THR A 75 3.89 -5.46 -8.42
CA THR A 75 2.50 -5.50 -7.95
C THR A 75 1.69 -6.51 -8.75
N ARG A 76 1.80 -6.50 -10.08
CA ARG A 76 1.10 -7.44 -10.96
C ARG A 76 1.52 -8.88 -10.68
N ALA A 77 2.83 -9.14 -10.68
CA ALA A 77 3.38 -10.46 -10.41
C ALA A 77 2.94 -11.01 -9.05
N PHE A 78 2.97 -10.18 -8.00
CA PHE A 78 2.50 -10.56 -6.68
C PHE A 78 1.01 -10.92 -6.66
N ARG A 79 0.16 -10.08 -7.26
CA ARG A 79 -1.30 -10.30 -7.29
C ARG A 79 -1.67 -11.55 -8.09
N GLU A 80 -1.06 -11.74 -9.26
CA GLU A 80 -1.28 -12.91 -10.10
C GLU A 80 -0.81 -14.19 -9.42
N GLY A 81 0.34 -14.14 -8.74
CA GLY A 81 0.86 -15.25 -7.95
C GLY A 81 -0.08 -15.66 -6.81
N LEU A 82 -0.57 -14.69 -6.03
CA LEU A 82 -1.54 -14.97 -4.97
C LEU A 82 -2.87 -15.51 -5.49
N LYS A 83 -3.41 -14.93 -6.57
CA LYS A 83 -4.64 -15.42 -7.22
C LYS A 83 -4.46 -16.86 -7.70
N SER A 84 -3.31 -17.18 -8.31
CA SER A 84 -2.97 -18.54 -8.76
C SER A 84 -2.84 -19.54 -7.61
N ALA A 85 -2.40 -19.08 -6.44
CA ALA A 85 -2.35 -19.84 -5.20
C ALA A 85 -3.72 -20.02 -4.52
N GLY A 86 -4.81 -19.49 -5.09
CA GLY A 86 -6.16 -19.60 -4.53
C GLY A 86 -6.50 -18.56 -3.46
N LEU A 87 -5.65 -17.56 -3.25
CA LEU A 87 -5.90 -16.47 -2.32
C LEU A 87 -6.69 -15.34 -2.99
N THR A 88 -7.59 -14.73 -2.22
CA THR A 88 -8.36 -13.58 -2.68
C THR A 88 -7.62 -12.28 -2.36
N VAL A 89 -7.37 -11.44 -3.38
CA VAL A 89 -6.74 -10.12 -3.23
C VAL A 89 -7.72 -9.05 -3.68
N ALA A 90 -8.02 -8.07 -2.83
CA ALA A 90 -9.00 -7.03 -3.11
C ALA A 90 -8.42 -5.82 -3.88
N GLY A 91 -9.25 -5.19 -4.71
CA GLY A 91 -8.89 -4.08 -5.59
C GLY A 91 -8.17 -4.51 -6.86
N ASP A 92 -7.82 -3.56 -7.72
CA ASP A 92 -7.07 -3.80 -8.95
C ASP A 92 -6.06 -2.67 -9.17
N ASP A 93 -4.94 -3.02 -9.83
CA ASP A 93 -3.90 -2.10 -10.30
C ASP A 93 -3.37 -1.07 -9.27
N HIS A 94 -3.29 -1.47 -8.00
CA HIS A 94 -2.74 -0.64 -6.92
C HIS A 94 -1.61 -1.36 -6.15
N PRO A 95 -0.50 -0.68 -5.79
CA PRO A 95 0.63 -1.27 -5.05
C PRO A 95 0.31 -1.82 -3.66
N ILE A 96 -0.83 -1.43 -3.10
CA ILE A 96 -1.38 -2.00 -1.88
C ILE A 96 -2.22 -3.22 -2.27
N CYS A 97 -1.83 -4.39 -1.79
CA CYS A 97 -2.46 -5.68 -2.05
C CYS A 97 -3.04 -6.23 -0.74
N PRO A 98 -4.34 -5.99 -0.45
CA PRO A 98 -5.01 -6.58 0.69
C PRO A 98 -5.38 -8.03 0.39
N VAL A 99 -4.76 -8.97 1.11
CA VAL A 99 -5.08 -10.40 1.06
C VAL A 99 -6.24 -10.65 2.01
N MET A 100 -7.38 -11.07 1.47
CA MET A 100 -8.62 -11.26 2.22
C MET A 100 -8.58 -12.59 2.97
N VAL A 101 -8.84 -12.53 4.28
CA VAL A 101 -8.82 -13.70 5.17
C VAL A 101 -10.19 -13.93 5.82
N GLY A 102 -10.95 -12.86 6.07
CA GLY A 102 -12.28 -12.90 6.67
C GLY A 102 -12.22 -12.85 8.20
N GLU A 103 -11.67 -13.90 8.82
CA GLU A 103 -11.63 -14.03 10.28
C GLU A 103 -10.36 -13.43 10.91
N ALA A 104 -10.55 -12.72 12.02
CA ALA A 104 -9.45 -12.02 12.70
C ALA A 104 -8.35 -12.95 13.24
N PRO A 105 -8.67 -14.10 13.89
CA PRO A 105 -7.64 -15.03 14.37
C PRO A 105 -6.78 -15.58 13.23
N LEU A 106 -7.40 -15.96 12.11
CA LEU A 106 -6.69 -16.47 10.94
C LEU A 106 -5.78 -15.42 10.32
N ALA A 107 -6.19 -14.14 10.29
CA ALA A 107 -5.36 -13.08 9.76
C ALA A 107 -4.09 -12.86 10.62
N VAL A 108 -4.23 -12.92 11.95
CA VAL A 108 -3.11 -12.82 12.90
C VAL A 108 -2.19 -14.03 12.79
N GLU A 109 -2.74 -15.22 12.63
CA GLU A 109 -1.99 -16.45 12.46
C GLU A 109 -1.20 -16.45 11.15
N LEU A 110 -1.83 -16.05 10.03
CA LEU A 110 -1.17 -15.85 8.74
C LEU A 110 0.03 -14.90 8.90
N ALA A 111 -0.18 -13.73 9.50
CA ALA A 111 0.89 -12.74 9.68
C ALA A 111 2.03 -13.26 10.58
N SER A 112 1.70 -13.99 11.64
CA SER A 112 2.67 -14.56 12.57
C SER A 112 3.53 -15.64 11.90
N ASN A 113 2.93 -16.51 11.10
CA ASN A 113 3.66 -17.56 10.36
C ASN A 113 4.50 -16.98 9.21
N MET A 114 4.02 -15.92 8.55
CA MET A 114 4.83 -15.17 7.58
C MET A 114 6.07 -14.55 8.24
N LEU A 115 5.93 -13.99 9.45
CA LEU A 115 7.05 -13.43 10.20
C LEU A 115 8.09 -14.49 10.56
N LYS A 116 7.67 -15.71 10.96
CA LYS A 116 8.58 -16.84 11.20
C LYS A 116 9.40 -17.22 9.94
N ARG A 117 8.86 -16.98 8.75
CA ARG A 117 9.54 -17.17 7.45
C ARG A 117 10.39 -15.95 7.04
N GLY A 118 10.52 -14.97 7.92
CA GLY A 118 11.28 -13.73 7.69
C GLY A 118 10.56 -12.74 6.79
N ILE A 119 9.23 -12.79 6.68
CA ILE A 119 8.43 -11.86 5.88
C ILE A 119 7.48 -11.11 6.80
N TYR A 120 7.74 -9.82 6.99
CA TYR A 120 6.93 -8.99 7.85
C TYR A 120 5.70 -8.46 7.13
N VAL A 121 4.52 -8.86 7.60
CA VAL A 121 3.21 -8.38 7.12
C VAL A 121 2.30 -8.11 8.31
N VAL A 122 1.32 -7.21 8.11
CA VAL A 122 0.43 -6.76 9.19
C VAL A 122 -1.01 -7.17 8.89
N ALA A 123 -1.62 -7.83 9.87
CA ALA A 123 -3.04 -8.16 9.88
C ALA A 123 -3.88 -6.95 10.33
N PHE A 124 -4.99 -6.74 9.63
CA PHE A 124 -6.01 -5.75 9.96
C PHE A 124 -7.31 -6.47 10.28
N SER A 125 -7.86 -6.17 11.44
CA SER A 125 -9.15 -6.67 11.94
C SER A 125 -9.95 -5.50 12.53
N TYR A 126 -11.15 -5.79 13.04
CA TYR A 126 -11.97 -4.81 13.76
C TYR A 126 -11.17 -4.16 14.92
N PRO A 127 -11.25 -2.82 15.13
CA PRO A 127 -12.16 -1.85 14.53
C PRO A 127 -11.66 -1.17 13.24
N VAL A 128 -10.48 -1.53 12.76
CA VAL A 128 -9.87 -0.87 11.59
C VAL A 128 -10.56 -1.27 10.28
N VAL A 129 -11.10 -2.49 10.24
CA VAL A 129 -11.93 -3.02 9.15
C VAL A 129 -13.22 -3.63 9.72
N PRO A 130 -14.31 -3.72 8.92
CA PRO A 130 -15.54 -4.36 9.36
C PRO A 130 -15.32 -5.80 9.87
N LYS A 131 -16.20 -6.28 10.76
CA LYS A 131 -16.18 -7.67 11.22
C LYS A 131 -16.39 -8.62 10.03
N GLY A 132 -15.70 -9.76 10.03
CA GLY A 132 -15.74 -10.72 8.91
C GLY A 132 -14.97 -10.29 7.66
N ALA A 133 -14.29 -9.13 7.69
CA ALA A 133 -13.48 -8.62 6.58
C ALA A 133 -12.00 -8.47 6.98
N ALA A 134 -11.50 -9.32 7.88
CA ALA A 134 -10.09 -9.31 8.26
C ALA A 134 -9.20 -9.59 7.05
N ARG A 135 -8.07 -8.89 6.97
CA ARG A 135 -7.17 -8.94 5.82
C ARG A 135 -5.74 -8.66 6.23
N VAL A 136 -4.78 -9.21 5.48
CA VAL A 136 -3.37 -8.85 5.60
C VAL A 136 -3.04 -7.83 4.51
N ARG A 137 -2.59 -6.64 4.90
CA ARG A 137 -2.25 -5.58 3.95
C ARG A 137 -0.78 -5.69 3.58
N VAL A 138 -0.52 -6.02 2.32
CA VAL A 138 0.83 -6.04 1.75
C VAL A 138 1.03 -4.78 0.91
N GLN A 139 2.21 -4.19 0.99
CA GLN A 139 2.57 -2.98 0.24
C GLN A 139 3.87 -3.25 -0.49
N LEU A 140 3.81 -3.26 -1.82
CA LEU A 140 4.97 -3.52 -2.63
C LEU A 140 5.79 -2.24 -2.80
N SER A 141 7.09 -2.42 -2.98
CA SER A 141 8.05 -1.36 -3.28
C SER A 141 8.76 -1.70 -4.59
N ALA A 142 9.22 -0.67 -5.28
CA ALA A 142 10.13 -0.82 -6.41
C ALA A 142 11.48 -1.42 -5.99
N ALA A 143 11.83 -1.34 -4.70
CA ALA A 143 13.06 -1.91 -4.17
C ALA A 143 13.06 -3.45 -4.13
N HIS A 144 11.89 -4.09 -4.04
CA HIS A 144 11.79 -5.55 -4.02
C HIS A 144 12.29 -6.14 -5.36
N THR A 145 13.07 -7.20 -5.29
CA THR A 145 13.46 -7.97 -6.49
C THR A 145 12.34 -8.94 -6.90
N GLN A 146 12.45 -9.51 -8.09
CA GLN A 146 11.48 -10.51 -8.53
C GLN A 146 11.56 -11.78 -7.67
N GLU A 147 12.75 -12.12 -7.17
CA GLU A 147 12.98 -13.22 -6.24
C GLU A 147 12.30 -12.95 -4.89
N ASP A 148 12.35 -11.72 -4.37
CA ASP A 148 11.63 -11.34 -3.15
C ASP A 148 10.13 -11.53 -3.31
N VAL A 149 9.59 -11.09 -4.45
CA VAL A 149 8.16 -11.21 -4.78
C VAL A 149 7.76 -12.68 -4.88
N ALA A 150 8.52 -13.49 -5.61
CA ALA A 150 8.27 -14.92 -5.76
C ALA A 150 8.35 -15.66 -4.41
N ARG A 151 9.36 -15.36 -3.59
CA ARG A 151 9.51 -15.89 -2.23
C ARG A 151 8.31 -15.54 -1.36
N ALA A 152 7.83 -14.31 -1.45
CA ALA A 152 6.67 -13.86 -0.70
C ALA A 152 5.39 -14.60 -1.13
N VAL A 153 5.14 -14.72 -2.44
CA VAL A 153 4.00 -15.48 -2.99
C VAL A 153 4.03 -16.93 -2.51
N GLN A 154 5.19 -17.60 -2.61
CA GLN A 154 5.32 -18.98 -2.17
C GLN A 154 5.04 -19.14 -0.68
N ALA A 155 5.60 -18.25 0.16
CA ALA A 155 5.35 -18.26 1.59
C ALA A 155 3.87 -18.06 1.92
N PHE A 156 3.18 -17.12 1.24
CA PHE A 156 1.74 -16.94 1.40
C PHE A 156 0.97 -18.20 1.02
N ALA A 157 1.31 -18.83 -0.10
CA ALA A 157 0.66 -20.06 -0.55
C ALA A 157 0.85 -21.21 0.43
N ASP A 158 2.05 -21.37 0.99
CA ASP A 158 2.35 -22.41 1.97
C ASP A 158 1.62 -22.18 3.28
N VAL A 159 1.70 -20.98 3.86
CA VAL A 159 1.02 -20.68 5.12
C VAL A 159 -0.49 -20.77 4.95
N ALA A 160 -1.04 -20.29 3.83
CA ALA A 160 -2.47 -20.40 3.55
C ALA A 160 -2.96 -21.85 3.46
N ARG A 161 -2.12 -22.77 2.98
CA ARG A 161 -2.38 -24.22 3.01
C ARG A 161 -2.27 -24.80 4.42
N GLU A 162 -1.26 -24.39 5.18
CA GLU A 162 -1.03 -24.85 6.56
C GLU A 162 -2.18 -24.48 7.51
N ILE A 163 -2.72 -23.27 7.38
CA ILE A 163 -3.81 -22.77 8.23
C ILE A 163 -5.21 -23.00 7.63
N GLY A 164 -5.28 -23.69 6.48
CA GLY A 164 -6.55 -24.12 5.88
C GLY A 164 -7.38 -23.01 5.20
N ILE A 165 -6.77 -21.87 4.84
CA ILE A 165 -7.45 -20.82 4.03
C ILE A 165 -7.69 -21.32 2.60
N VAL A 166 -6.72 -22.05 2.04
CA VAL A 166 -6.83 -22.65 0.71
C VAL A 166 -6.74 -24.17 0.86
N LYS A 167 -7.70 -24.90 0.29
CA LYS A 167 -7.63 -26.36 0.23
C LYS A 167 -6.46 -26.78 -0.67
N ALA A 168 -5.66 -27.74 -0.23
CA ALA A 168 -4.66 -28.35 -1.10
C ALA A 168 -5.36 -28.86 -2.38
N LYS A 169 -4.84 -28.49 -3.56
CA LYS A 169 -5.28 -29.17 -4.78
C LYS A 169 -4.87 -30.62 -4.64
N ASP A 170 -5.84 -31.54 -4.65
CA ASP A 170 -5.57 -32.97 -4.72
C ASP A 170 -4.60 -33.23 -5.87
N SER A 171 -3.41 -33.67 -5.50
CA SER A 171 -2.34 -34.01 -6.42
C SER A 171 -2.76 -35.25 -7.22
N LEU A 172 -3.21 -35.08 -8.46
CA LEU A 172 -3.11 -36.07 -9.55
C LEU A 172 -3.50 -35.41 -10.88
N VAL A 173 -2.59 -34.63 -11.47
CA VAL A 173 -2.54 -34.49 -12.93
C VAL A 173 -1.07 -34.48 -13.33
N HIS A 174 -0.62 -35.50 -14.07
CA HIS A 174 0.70 -35.54 -14.68
C HIS A 174 0.93 -34.29 -15.52
N PHE A 175 1.87 -33.45 -15.13
CA PHE A 175 2.37 -32.36 -15.97
C PHE A 175 3.69 -32.81 -16.59
N THR A 176 3.65 -33.30 -17.82
CA THR A 176 4.85 -33.48 -18.63
C THR A 176 5.32 -32.12 -19.13
N SER A 177 6.62 -31.88 -19.01
CA SER A 177 7.25 -30.62 -19.37
C SER A 177 7.22 -30.39 -20.88
N THR A 178 6.69 -29.25 -21.34
CA THR A 178 7.21 -28.62 -22.56
C THR A 178 6.93 -27.11 -22.60
N ALA A 179 8.04 -26.37 -22.60
CA ALA A 179 8.31 -25.10 -23.27
C ALA A 179 7.27 -23.96 -23.31
N TYR A 180 7.73 -22.81 -22.79
CA TYR A 180 7.45 -21.45 -23.25
C TYR A 180 6.94 -21.30 -24.70
N LYS A 181 5.83 -20.57 -24.86
CA LYS A 181 5.59 -19.65 -26.00
C LYS A 181 4.45 -18.69 -25.68
N TRP A 182 4.75 -17.40 -25.65
CA TRP A 182 3.76 -16.31 -25.60
C TRP A 182 3.48 -15.85 -27.04
N PRO A 183 2.22 -15.86 -27.52
CA PRO A 183 1.85 -15.13 -28.72
C PRO A 183 1.34 -13.74 -28.33
N LEU A 184 2.06 -12.72 -28.79
CA LEU A 184 1.51 -11.38 -29.01
C LEU A 184 0.41 -11.46 -30.07
N LEU A 185 -0.82 -11.06 -29.73
CA LEU A 185 -1.79 -10.53 -30.68
C LEU A 185 -2.63 -9.45 -29.98
N THR A 186 -2.41 -8.23 -30.45
CA THR A 186 -3.18 -7.01 -30.22
C THR A 186 -4.43 -6.97 -31.10
N GLU A 187 -5.38 -6.11 -30.68
CA GLU A 187 -6.58 -5.60 -31.37
C GLU A 187 -7.86 -6.48 -31.25
N GLY A 188 -9.01 -5.98 -30.80
CA GLY A 188 -9.43 -4.65 -30.36
C GLY A 188 -10.92 -4.63 -29.96
N LEU A 189 -11.40 -3.43 -29.61
CA LEU A 189 -12.78 -2.96 -29.40
C LEU A 189 -13.44 -3.11 -28.00
N PHE A 190 -13.46 -1.97 -27.29
CA PHE A 190 -14.54 -1.33 -26.48
C PHE A 190 -15.52 -2.22 -25.69
N SER A 191 -16.02 -1.88 -24.51
CA SER A 191 -16.06 -0.70 -23.64
C SER A 191 -16.65 -1.20 -22.32
N HIS A 192 -16.35 -0.61 -21.15
CA HIS A 192 -17.33 -0.53 -20.06
C HIS A 192 -16.93 0.53 -19.02
N SER A 193 -17.88 1.45 -18.85
CA SER A 193 -18.11 2.42 -17.79
C SER A 193 -17.20 2.35 -16.56
N GLU A 194 -16.37 3.38 -16.40
CA GLU A 194 -15.67 3.69 -15.17
C GLU A 194 -16.67 4.10 -14.08
N GLY A 195 -16.72 3.30 -13.01
CA GLY A 195 -17.35 3.63 -11.74
C GLY A 195 -16.45 3.15 -10.62
N LEU A 196 -15.32 3.84 -10.40
CA LEU A 196 -14.43 3.56 -9.27
C LEU A 196 -14.82 4.47 -8.10
N SER A 197 -15.37 3.85 -7.05
CA SER A 197 -15.64 4.48 -5.76
C SER A 197 -14.33 4.74 -5.02
N MET A 198 -14.21 5.96 -4.49
CA MET A 198 -13.02 6.44 -3.79
C MET A 198 -13.11 6.08 -2.30
N ASP A 199 -12.58 4.92 -1.90
CA ASP A 199 -12.53 4.53 -0.49
C ASP A 199 -11.33 5.17 0.22
N HIS A 200 -11.62 6.22 1.00
CA HIS A 200 -10.69 6.84 1.94
C HIS A 200 -10.42 5.94 3.16
N HIS A 201 -9.34 5.16 3.11
CA HIS A 201 -8.75 4.56 4.31
C HIS A 201 -7.25 4.89 4.42
N ALA A 202 -6.96 6.12 4.85
CA ALA A 202 -5.65 6.52 5.30
C ALA A 202 -5.41 6.03 6.74
N CYS A 203 -4.86 4.82 6.92
CA CYS A 203 -4.36 4.37 8.22
C CYS A 203 -2.83 4.48 8.26
N SER A 204 -2.36 5.28 9.23
CA SER A 204 -0.97 5.54 9.61
C SER A 204 -0.14 4.25 9.76
N MET A 205 1.04 4.20 9.14
CA MET A 205 2.06 3.19 9.42
C MET A 205 2.92 3.67 10.58
N ARG A 206 3.00 2.89 11.65
CA ARG A 206 3.88 3.11 12.80
C ARG A 206 5.06 2.15 12.66
N VAL A 207 6.23 2.67 12.27
CA VAL A 207 7.50 1.92 12.40
C VAL A 207 8.04 2.26 13.78
N GLY A 208 8.07 1.28 14.69
CA GLY A 208 8.55 1.47 16.07
C GLY A 208 9.65 0.48 16.39
N TRP A 209 10.75 0.99 16.94
CA TRP A 209 11.75 0.21 17.66
C TRP A 209 11.29 0.03 19.11
N HIS A 210 11.52 -1.15 19.67
CA HIS A 210 11.10 -1.49 21.02
C HIS A 210 11.98 -0.74 22.04
N VAL A 211 11.38 0.18 22.79
CA VAL A 211 12.02 0.79 23.97
C VAL A 211 11.00 0.85 25.10
N ASN A 212 11.35 0.27 26.25
CA ASN A 212 10.48 0.11 27.42
C ASN A 212 10.05 1.46 28.02
N GLY A 213 8.74 1.70 28.16
CA GLY A 213 8.18 2.84 28.89
C GLY A 213 6.66 3.02 28.68
N PRO A 214 5.95 3.68 29.61
CA PRO A 214 4.48 3.83 29.54
C PRO A 214 4.06 4.82 28.44
N PHE A 215 3.05 4.42 27.66
CA PHE A 215 2.58 5.11 26.46
C PHE A 215 1.53 6.17 26.81
N ILE A 216 1.86 7.45 26.70
CA ILE A 216 0.87 8.56 26.69
C ILE A 216 0.82 9.11 25.25
N GLN A 217 -0.27 8.83 24.55
CA GLN A 217 -0.45 9.19 23.13
C GLN A 217 -1.18 10.54 23.01
N LYS A 218 -0.44 11.63 22.77
CA LYS A 218 -0.98 12.84 22.13
C LYS A 218 -0.41 12.91 20.71
N LEU A 219 -1.23 12.60 19.71
CA LEU A 219 -0.89 12.77 18.29
C LEU A 219 -1.13 14.24 17.91
N TYR A 220 -0.11 14.95 17.45
CA TYR A 220 -0.26 16.21 16.72
C TYR A 220 0.04 15.96 15.23
N CYS A 221 -0.88 16.36 14.36
CA CYS A 221 -0.76 16.22 12.90
C CYS A 221 -0.46 17.61 12.32
N ASN A 222 0.73 17.79 11.73
CA ASN A 222 1.13 19.04 11.08
C ASN A 222 0.82 18.98 9.59
N ILE A 223 -0.07 19.86 9.12
CA ILE A 223 -0.47 20.03 7.71
C ILE A 223 0.20 21.30 7.17
N PHE A 224 0.90 21.19 6.04
CA PHE A 224 1.57 22.25 5.28
C PHE A 224 0.78 22.57 4.00
N LEU A 225 0.86 23.81 3.52
CA LEU A 225 0.22 24.29 2.29
C LEU A 225 1.34 24.66 1.30
N LEU A 226 1.44 23.95 0.17
CA LEU A 226 2.39 24.24 -0.90
C LEU A 226 1.72 25.17 -1.92
N GLU A 227 2.37 26.28 -2.25
CA GLU A 227 2.08 27.06 -3.46
C GLU A 227 2.89 26.43 -4.60
N ILE A 228 2.22 26.02 -5.68
CA ILE A 228 2.83 25.68 -6.97
C ILE A 228 2.55 26.86 -7.90
#